data_AF-A0A7X2BRS9-F1
#
_entry.id   AF-A0A7X2BRS9-F1
#
_cell.length_a   1.000
_cell.length_b   1.000
_cell.length_c   1.000
_cell.angle_alpha   90.00
_cell.angle_beta   90.00
_cell.angle_gamma   90.00
#
_symmetry.space_group_name_H-M   'P 1'
#
loop_
_entity.id
_entity.type
_entity.pdbx_description
1 polymer ?
#
loop_
_entity_poly.entity_id
_entity_poly.type
_entity_poly.pdbx_seq_one_letter_code
_entity_poly.pdbx_strand_id
1 'polypeptide(L)'
;YYMMSRAAEKNLRAMQRDNPAAALVFSVIRENMQIGTNAVTISQVTLCKILNRSRATISRGVKYLADHQFVQTIKTGNVSTYVVNEQIAFAGTAGQRKAVFSATVVAHECEQEEGWDQVKKLKAVPVIYGDERPILGADDLPPPDQTDLDFN
;
A
#
# COMPACT_ATOMS: atom_id res chain seq x y z
N TYR A 1 -15.76 -9.90 -2.33
CA TYR A 1 -16.16 -10.26 -3.70
C TYR A 1 -15.72 -9.18 -4.65
N TYR A 2 -15.09 -9.56 -5.76
CA TYR A 2 -14.68 -8.66 -6.84
C TYR A 2 -15.83 -8.60 -7.87
N MET A 3 -16.33 -7.41 -8.20
CA MET A 3 -17.46 -7.22 -9.11
C MET A 3 -17.00 -6.54 -10.39
N MET A 4 -17.27 -7.15 -11.55
CA MET A 4 -17.06 -6.53 -12.86
C MET A 4 -18.37 -6.38 -13.61
N SER A 5 -18.51 -5.26 -14.32
CA SER A 5 -19.63 -5.07 -15.23
C SER A 5 -19.48 -5.97 -16.46
N ARG A 6 -20.60 -6.35 -17.09
CA ARG A 6 -20.58 -7.13 -18.34
C ARG A 6 -19.83 -6.42 -19.47
N ALA A 7 -19.84 -5.08 -19.47
CA ALA A 7 -19.10 -4.28 -20.43
C ALA A 7 -17.59 -4.39 -20.18
N ALA A 8 -17.17 -4.30 -18.93
CA ALA A 8 -15.77 -4.46 -18.55
C ALA A 8 -15.24 -5.86 -18.85
N GLU A 9 -16.05 -6.90 -18.69
CA GLU A 9 -15.68 -8.27 -19.07
C GLU A 9 -15.44 -8.42 -20.58
N LYS A 10 -16.20 -7.70 -21.42
CA LYS A 10 -15.94 -7.66 -22.86
C LYS A 10 -14.63 -6.94 -23.19
N ASN A 11 -14.36 -5.83 -22.50
CA ASN A 11 -13.11 -5.08 -22.67
C ASN A 11 -11.90 -5.88 -22.19
N LEU A 12 -12.03 -6.65 -21.11
CA LEU A 12 -11.00 -7.56 -20.63
C LEU A 12 -10.67 -8.63 -21.67
N ARG A 13 -11.69 -9.24 -22.29
CA ARG A 13 -11.49 -10.21 -23.38
C ARG A 13 -10.83 -9.58 -24.61
N ALA A 14 -11.18 -8.34 -24.94
CA ALA A 14 -10.51 -7.62 -26.03
C ALA A 14 -9.03 -7.37 -25.70
N MET A 15 -8.73 -6.86 -24.50
CA MET A 15 -7.35 -6.68 -24.02
C MET A 15 -6.55 -7.98 -24.05
N GLN A 16 -7.11 -9.10 -23.60
CA GLN A 16 -6.43 -10.39 -23.58
C GLN A 16 -6.00 -10.85 -24.98
N ARG A 17 -6.84 -10.59 -25.99
CA ARG A 17 -6.54 -10.90 -27.39
C ARG A 17 -5.47 -9.96 -27.96
N ASP A 18 -5.59 -8.67 -27.70
CA ASP A 18 -4.77 -7.65 -28.34
C ASP A 18 -3.39 -7.53 -27.67
N ASN A 19 -3.32 -7.66 -26.34
CA ASN A 19 -2.08 -7.65 -25.57
C ASN A 19 -2.17 -8.59 -24.33
N PRO A 20 -1.75 -9.86 -24.48
CA PRO A 20 -1.77 -10.83 -23.38
C PRO A 20 -0.92 -10.41 -22.17
N ALA A 21 0.20 -9.70 -22.39
CA ALA A 21 1.06 -9.24 -21.31
C ALA A 21 0.39 -8.16 -20.45
N ALA A 22 -0.33 -7.23 -21.10
CA ALA A 22 -1.14 -6.23 -20.39
C ALA A 22 -2.22 -6.89 -19.53
N ALA A 23 -2.89 -7.92 -20.06
CA ALA A 23 -3.92 -8.65 -19.32
C ALA A 23 -3.35 -9.38 -18.09
N LEU A 24 -2.16 -9.96 -18.20
CA LEU A 24 -1.47 -10.57 -17.06
C LEU A 24 -1.10 -9.55 -15.98
N VAL A 25 -0.53 -8.40 -16.38
CA VAL A 25 -0.24 -7.30 -15.44
C VAL A 25 -1.51 -6.82 -14.74
N PHE A 26 -2.59 -6.61 -15.50
CA PHE A 26 -3.88 -6.22 -14.95
C PHE A 26 -4.48 -7.29 -14.02
N SER A 27 -4.21 -8.57 -14.27
CA SER A 27 -4.60 -9.65 -13.36
C SER A 27 -3.94 -9.54 -11.99
N VAL A 28 -2.61 -9.31 -11.96
CA VAL A 28 -1.87 -9.14 -10.70
C VAL A 28 -2.33 -7.90 -9.93
N ILE A 29 -2.58 -6.79 -10.64
CA ILE A 29 -3.12 -5.58 -10.01
C ILE A 29 -4.46 -5.89 -9.35
N ARG A 30 -5.40 -6.52 -10.07
CA ARG A 30 -6.73 -6.85 -9.54
C ARG A 30 -6.69 -7.84 -8.38
N GLU A 31 -5.80 -8.83 -8.43
CA GLU A 31 -5.60 -9.81 -7.35
C GLU A 31 -5.21 -9.14 -6.02
N ASN A 32 -4.42 -8.08 -6.09
CA ASN A 32 -3.93 -7.35 -4.93
C ASN A 32 -4.83 -6.16 -4.52
N MET A 33 -5.96 -5.95 -5.20
CA MET A 33 -6.92 -4.91 -4.80
C MET A 33 -7.77 -5.36 -3.63
N GLN A 34 -7.83 -4.55 -2.58
CA GLN A 34 -8.73 -4.76 -1.44
C GLN A 34 -10.13 -4.20 -1.73
N ILE A 35 -11.13 -4.71 -1.01
CA ILE A 35 -12.51 -4.22 -1.09
C ILE A 35 -12.55 -2.75 -0.64
N GLY A 36 -13.15 -1.88 -1.45
CA GLY A 36 -13.25 -0.44 -1.25
C GLY A 36 -12.04 0.34 -1.77
N THR A 37 -11.08 -0.33 -2.41
CA THR A 37 -9.84 0.28 -2.92
C THR A 37 -9.78 0.22 -4.43
N ASN A 38 -9.17 1.23 -5.05
CA ASN A 38 -9.01 1.34 -6.50
C ASN A 38 -7.53 1.44 -6.93
N ALA A 39 -6.57 1.40 -6.00
CA ALA A 39 -5.16 1.63 -6.29
C ALA A 39 -4.24 0.57 -5.67
N VAL A 40 -3.22 0.16 -6.42
CA VAL A 40 -2.20 -0.80 -5.98
C VAL A 40 -0.82 -0.26 -6.29
N THR A 41 0.05 -0.20 -5.29
CA THR A 41 1.46 0.15 -5.45
C THR A 41 2.29 -1.12 -5.55
N ILE A 42 2.89 -1.36 -6.70
CA ILE A 42 3.75 -2.52 -6.95
C ILE A 42 4.89 -2.12 -7.87
N SER A 43 6.11 -2.59 -7.59
CA SER A 43 7.25 -2.29 -8.45
C SER A 43 7.17 -3.05 -9.78
N GLN A 44 7.84 -2.53 -10.81
CA GLN A 44 7.98 -3.28 -12.07
C GLN A 44 8.86 -4.52 -11.91
N VAL A 45 9.81 -4.54 -10.98
CA VAL A 45 10.68 -5.72 -10.75
C VAL A 45 9.87 -6.86 -10.17
N THR A 46 8.99 -6.55 -9.21
CA THR A 46 8.05 -7.48 -8.62
C THR A 46 7.08 -8.05 -9.66
N LEU A 47 6.51 -7.20 -10.53
CA LEU A 47 5.68 -7.66 -11.65
C LEU A 47 6.43 -8.59 -12.60
N CYS A 48 7.72 -8.32 -12.89
CA CYS A 48 8.54 -9.20 -13.73
C CYS A 48 8.70 -10.60 -13.11
N LYS A 49 8.90 -10.66 -11.79
CA LYS A 49 9.10 -11.92 -11.07
C LYS A 49 7.81 -12.73 -10.96
N ILE A 50 6.71 -12.09 -10.55
CA ILE A 50 5.40 -12.74 -10.44
C ILE A 50 4.97 -13.33 -11.79
N LEU A 51 5.13 -12.57 -12.88
CA LEU A 51 4.67 -12.98 -14.20
C LEU A 51 5.72 -13.77 -14.99
N ASN A 52 6.94 -13.90 -14.47
CA ASN A 52 8.10 -14.45 -15.16
C ASN A 52 8.25 -13.88 -16.60
N ARG A 53 8.35 -12.55 -16.68
CA ARG A 53 8.48 -11.79 -17.95
C ARG A 53 9.55 -10.72 -17.85
N SER A 54 10.11 -10.36 -19.01
CA SER A 54 11.10 -9.30 -19.10
C SER A 54 10.51 -7.94 -18.70
N ARG A 55 11.36 -7.05 -18.16
CA ARG A 55 10.99 -5.66 -17.85
C ARG A 55 10.43 -4.91 -19.05
N ALA A 56 10.97 -5.17 -20.24
CA ALA A 56 10.51 -4.54 -21.46
C ALA A 56 9.08 -5.02 -21.85
N THR A 57 8.73 -6.26 -21.55
CA THR A 57 7.37 -6.80 -21.75
C THR A 57 6.39 -6.17 -20.77
N ILE A 58 6.75 -6.10 -19.48
CA ILE A 58 5.93 -5.47 -18.44
C ILE A 58 5.71 -3.99 -18.75
N SER A 59 6.76 -3.25 -19.10
CA SER A 59 6.65 -1.82 -19.41
C SER A 59 5.74 -1.55 -20.61
N ARG A 60 5.78 -2.39 -21.66
CA ARG A 60 4.84 -2.29 -22.79
C ARG A 60 3.41 -2.64 -22.39
N GLY A 61 3.24 -3.65 -21.53
CA GLY A 61 1.93 -4.01 -20.97
C GLY A 61 1.32 -2.86 -20.16
N VAL A 62 2.09 -2.27 -19.24
CA VAL A 62 1.68 -1.09 -18.46
C VAL A 62 1.34 0.08 -19.37
N LYS A 63 2.17 0.35 -20.39
CA LYS A 63 1.89 1.40 -21.38
C LYS A 63 0.57 1.16 -22.11
N TYR A 64 0.32 -0.07 -22.57
CA TYR A 64 -0.95 -0.42 -23.20
C TYR A 64 -2.14 -0.16 -22.29
N LEU A 65 -2.04 -0.54 -21.02
CA LEU A 65 -3.11 -0.32 -20.04
C LEU A 65 -3.37 1.18 -19.78
N ALA A 66 -2.32 2.00 -19.77
CA ALA A 66 -2.45 3.45 -19.63
C ALA A 66 -3.05 4.09 -20.88
N ASP A 67 -2.56 3.73 -22.07
CA ASP A 67 -3.03 4.27 -23.35
C ASP A 67 -4.51 3.94 -23.60
N HIS A 68 -5.00 2.78 -23.12
CA HIS A 68 -6.40 2.35 -23.23
C HIS A 68 -7.24 2.61 -21.97
N GLN A 69 -6.76 3.44 -21.05
CA GLN A 69 -7.50 3.91 -19.87
C GLN A 69 -7.99 2.82 -18.89
N PHE A 70 -7.29 1.67 -18.85
CA PHE A 70 -7.55 0.61 -17.87
C PHE A 70 -6.98 0.95 -16.49
N VAL A 71 -5.77 1.53 -16.47
CA VAL A 71 -5.11 2.01 -15.25
C VAL A 71 -4.43 3.34 -15.50
N GLN A 72 -4.51 4.23 -14.52
CA GLN A 72 -3.68 5.40 -14.42
C GLN A 72 -2.43 5.06 -13.61
N THR A 73 -1.25 5.42 -14.12
CA THR A 73 0.02 5.20 -13.41
C THR A 73 0.44 6.49 -12.73
N ILE A 74 0.66 6.44 -11.42
CA ILE A 74 1.17 7.53 -10.58
C ILE A 74 2.53 7.10 -10.02
N LYS A 75 3.50 8.00 -10.01
CA LYS A 75 4.79 7.73 -9.36
C LYS A 75 4.69 8.06 -7.87
N THR A 76 5.02 7.08 -7.02
CA THR A 76 5.04 7.23 -5.57
C THR A 76 6.43 6.85 -5.07
N GLY A 77 7.29 7.84 -4.88
CA GLY A 77 8.72 7.61 -4.61
C GLY A 77 9.40 6.89 -5.78
N ASN A 78 10.06 5.76 -5.49
CA ASN A 78 10.75 4.93 -6.48
C ASN A 78 9.86 3.87 -7.16
N VAL A 79 8.63 3.67 -6.66
CA VAL A 79 7.68 2.67 -7.17
C VAL A 79 6.49 3.33 -7.87
N SER A 80 5.79 2.55 -8.68
CA SER A 80 4.60 3.00 -9.40
C SER A 80 3.35 2.52 -8.70
N THR A 81 2.40 3.42 -8.53
CA THR A 81 1.04 3.16 -8.06
C THR A 81 0.11 3.11 -9.27
N TYR A 82 -0.62 2.02 -9.43
CA TYR A 82 -1.58 1.81 -10.50
C TYR A 82 -2.98 2.00 -9.95
N VAL A 83 -3.67 3.02 -10.43
CA VAL A 83 -5.06 3.34 -10.09
C VAL A 83 -5.94 2.74 -11.18
N VAL A 84 -6.76 1.76 -10.81
CA VAL A 84 -7.69 1.08 -11.71
C VAL A 84 -8.91 1.95 -11.95
N ASN A 85 -9.33 2.07 -13.21
CA ASN A 85 -10.51 2.82 -13.57
C ASN A 85 -11.77 2.15 -13.00
N GLU A 86 -12.47 2.85 -12.10
CA GLU A 86 -13.66 2.37 -11.40
C GLU A 86 -14.82 2.02 -12.35
N GLN A 87 -14.86 2.60 -13.55
CA GLN A 87 -15.86 2.27 -14.58
C GLN A 87 -15.65 0.85 -15.16
N ILE A 88 -14.43 0.32 -15.02
CA ILE A 88 -14.03 -0.97 -15.57
C ILE A 88 -14.02 -2.03 -14.46
N ALA A 89 -13.48 -1.73 -13.29
CA ALA A 89 -13.34 -2.71 -12.21
C ALA A 89 -13.66 -2.09 -10.85
N PHE A 90 -14.55 -2.75 -10.10
CA PHE A 90 -14.93 -2.32 -8.76
C PHE A 90 -14.80 -3.47 -7.76
N ALA A 91 -13.92 -3.32 -6.77
CA ALA A 91 -13.90 -4.18 -5.60
C ALA A 91 -14.77 -3.51 -4.53
N GLY A 92 -16.08 -3.78 -4.46
CA GLY A 92 -16.96 -3.14 -3.46
C GLY A 92 -18.44 -3.38 -3.66
N THR A 93 -19.26 -2.88 -2.74
CA THR A 93 -20.74 -2.93 -2.82
C THR A 93 -21.28 -1.80 -3.69
N ALA A 94 -22.19 -2.10 -4.62
CA ALA A 94 -22.83 -1.10 -5.48
C ALA A 94 -23.48 0.01 -4.63
N GLY A 95 -22.97 1.24 -4.71
CA GLY A 95 -23.50 2.41 -3.99
C GLY A 95 -22.50 3.17 -3.11
N GLN A 96 -21.30 2.65 -2.86
CA GLN A 96 -20.25 3.45 -2.20
C GLN A 96 -19.64 4.49 -3.16
N ARG A 97 -20.25 5.68 -3.22
CA ARG A 97 -19.66 6.89 -3.85
C ARG A 97 -18.59 7.55 -2.97
N LYS A 98 -17.69 6.76 -2.38
CA LYS A 98 -16.50 7.30 -1.73
C LYS A 98 -15.30 6.78 -2.51
N ALA A 99 -14.67 7.65 -3.29
CA ALA A 99 -13.34 7.42 -3.82
C ALA A 99 -12.36 7.50 -2.65
N VAL A 100 -12.35 6.48 -1.79
CA VAL A 100 -11.28 6.31 -0.81
C VAL A 100 -10.06 5.89 -1.61
N PHE A 101 -9.15 6.85 -1.85
CA PHE A 101 -7.81 6.58 -2.38
C PHE A 101 -7.02 5.80 -1.32
N SER A 102 -7.34 4.52 -1.20
CA SER A 102 -6.58 3.56 -0.40
C SER A 102 -5.70 2.79 -1.37
N ALA A 103 -4.38 2.86 -1.15
CA ALA A 103 -3.40 2.18 -1.98
C ALA A 103 -2.91 0.93 -1.24
N THR A 104 -3.12 -0.24 -1.82
CA THR A 104 -2.49 -1.47 -1.30
C THR A 104 -1.03 -1.48 -1.75
N VAL A 105 -0.10 -1.41 -0.80
CA VAL A 105 1.34 -1.50 -1.09
C VAL A 105 1.76 -2.96 -1.04
N VAL A 106 2.21 -3.48 -2.19
CA VAL A 106 2.70 -4.85 -2.32
C VAL A 106 4.22 -4.84 -2.19
N ALA A 107 4.73 -5.37 -1.09
CA ALA A 107 6.15 -5.60 -0.87
C ALA A 107 6.48 -7.06 -1.21
N HIS A 108 7.47 -7.29 -2.07
CA HIS A 108 7.94 -8.63 -2.42
C HIS A 108 9.31 -8.89 -1.78
N GLU A 109 9.55 -10.13 -1.33
CA GLU A 109 10.80 -10.56 -0.66
C GLU A 109 12.07 -10.12 -1.40
N CYS A 110 11.96 -10.06 -2.72
CA CYS A 110 13.07 -9.85 -3.62
C CYS A 110 13.52 -8.38 -3.70
N GLU A 111 12.76 -7.49 -3.06
CA GLU A 111 13.06 -6.08 -2.90
C GLU A 111 13.52 -5.78 -1.46
N GLN A 112 13.67 -6.81 -0.63
CA GLN A 112 14.05 -6.72 0.77
C GLN A 112 15.47 -7.23 0.99
N GLU A 113 16.13 -6.69 2.01
CA GLU A 113 17.45 -7.16 2.47
C GLU A 113 17.34 -8.49 3.23
N GLU A 114 18.45 -9.22 3.37
CA GLU A 114 18.50 -10.46 4.14
C GLU A 114 18.06 -10.23 5.60
N GLY A 115 17.21 -11.12 6.13
CA GLY A 115 16.65 -11.00 7.49
C GLY A 115 15.35 -10.21 7.59
N TRP A 116 14.69 -9.87 6.48
CA TRP A 116 13.37 -9.23 6.47
C TRP A 116 12.27 -10.06 7.17
N ASP A 117 12.44 -11.39 7.17
CA ASP A 117 11.57 -12.37 7.80
C ASP A 117 11.73 -12.40 9.33
N GLN A 118 12.86 -11.90 9.84
CA GLN A 118 13.11 -11.76 11.27
C GLN A 118 12.47 -10.46 11.79
N VAL A 119 11.18 -10.54 12.12
CA VAL A 119 10.41 -9.43 12.69
C VAL A 119 10.99 -9.04 14.06
N LYS A 120 11.95 -8.12 14.07
CA LYS A 120 12.44 -7.47 15.29
C LYS A 120 11.35 -6.54 15.78
N LYS A 121 10.94 -6.69 17.04
CA LYS A 121 10.01 -5.74 17.68
C LYS A 121 10.59 -4.34 17.55
N LEU A 122 9.85 -3.46 16.86
CA LEU A 122 10.20 -2.05 16.77
C LEU A 122 10.23 -1.44 18.18
N LYS A 123 11.12 -0.48 18.39
CA LYS A 123 11.21 0.22 19.67
C LYS A 123 9.87 0.90 19.95
N ALA A 124 9.29 0.61 21.12
CA ALA A 124 8.11 1.33 21.57
C ALA A 124 8.51 2.79 21.84
N VAL A 125 7.80 3.73 21.22
CA VAL A 125 7.89 5.14 21.59
C VAL A 125 7.05 5.31 22.86
N PRO A 126 7.59 5.93 23.93
CA PRO A 126 6.80 6.23 25.11
C PRO A 126 5.67 7.20 24.71
N VAL A 127 4.43 6.76 24.91
CA VAL A 127 3.25 7.61 24.76
C VAL A 127 2.98 8.19 26.15
N ILE A 128 3.18 9.49 26.30
CA ILE A 128 2.84 10.21 27.53
C ILE A 128 1.34 10.45 27.50
N TYR A 129 0.61 9.85 28.43
CA TYR A 129 -0.83 10.09 28.58
C TYR A 129 -1.07 11.46 29.24
N GLY A 130 -2.24 12.08 29.06
CA GLY A 130 -2.50 13.47 29.46
C GLY A 130 -2.23 13.81 30.94
N ASP A 131 -2.20 12.80 31.80
CA ASP A 131 -1.97 12.95 33.23
C ASP A 131 -0.50 12.63 33.64
N GLU A 132 0.35 12.22 32.69
CA GLU A 132 1.75 11.88 32.92
C GLU A 132 2.64 13.11 32.68
N ARG A 133 3.52 13.41 33.65
CA ARG A 133 4.55 14.44 33.51
C ARG A 133 5.89 13.77 33.21
N PRO A 134 6.55 14.07 32.08
CA PRO A 134 7.90 13.59 31.85
C PRO A 134 8.83 14.27 32.85
N ILE A 135 9.38 13.50 33.79
CA ILE A 135 10.42 13.97 34.70
C ILE A 135 11.73 13.94 33.90
N LEU A 136 12.14 15.11 33.39
CA LEU A 136 13.31 15.28 32.54
C LEU A 136 14.60 15.54 33.33
N GLY A 137 14.50 15.72 34.65
CA GLY A 137 15.62 16.06 35.54
C GLY A 137 15.69 15.14 36.75
N ALA A 138 16.91 14.85 37.19
CA ALA A 138 17.20 14.31 38.52
C ALA A 138 17.22 15.46 39.53
N ASP A 139 16.11 16.19 39.63
CA ASP A 139 15.99 17.21 40.67
C ASP A 139 15.83 16.45 41.99
N ASP A 140 16.85 16.51 42.85
CA ASP A 140 16.78 16.05 44.23
C ASP A 140 15.67 16.86 44.92
N LEU A 141 14.47 16.29 44.95
CA LEU A 141 13.38 16.84 45.73
C LEU A 141 13.76 16.64 47.20
N PRO A 142 13.83 17.71 48.01
CA PRO A 142 14.06 17.54 49.43
C PRO A 142 12.96 16.63 50.00
N PRO A 143 13.30 15.72 50.93
CA PRO A 143 12.32 14.86 51.56
C PRO A 143 11.16 15.71 52.09
N PRO A 144 9.90 15.29 51.88
CA PRO A 144 8.72 16.11 52.16
C PRO A 144 8.62 16.58 53.62
N ASP A 145 9.33 15.92 54.55
CA ASP A 145 9.24 16.16 56.00
C ASP A 145 10.46 16.92 56.59
N GLN A 146 11.38 17.42 55.76
CA GLN A 146 12.63 18.06 56.24
C GLN A 146 12.40 19.45 56.89
N THR A 147 11.25 20.11 56.65
CA THR A 147 10.94 21.44 57.20
C THR A 147 10.31 21.42 58.60
N ASP A 148 9.93 20.25 59.12
CA ASP A 148 9.24 20.12 60.41
C ASP A 148 10.20 20.00 61.60
N LEU A 149 11.51 20.03 61.36
CA LEU A 149 12.53 19.98 62.40
C LEU A 149 13.03 21.40 62.73
N ASP A 150 12.44 21.99 63.76
CA ASP A 150 12.95 23.21 64.39
C ASP A 150 14.20 22.86 65.22
N PHE A 151 15.38 23.30 64.75
CA PHE A 151 16.63 23.21 65.49
C PHE A 151 16.82 24.49 66.33
N ASN A 152 16.00 24.65 67.38
CA ASN A 152 16.23 25.65 68.43
C ASN A 152 16.10 25.01 69.82
#